data_AF-A0A2C9L5L3-F1
#
_entry.id   AF-A0A2C9L5L3-F1
#
_cell.length_a   1.000
_cell.length_b   1.000
_cell.length_c   1.000
_cell.angle_alpha   90.00
_cell.angle_beta   90.00
_cell.angle_gamma   90.00
#
_symmetry.space_group_name_H-M   'P 1'
#
loop_
_entity.id
_entity.type
_entity.pdbx_description
1 polymer ?
#
loop_
_entity_poly.entity_id
_entity_poly.type
_entity_poly.pdbx_seq_one_letter_code
_entity_poly.pdbx_strand_id
1 'polypeptide(L)'
;MMLFLMFASVVLVGATHSSGDNFSQRFSTWRLSPEDYAFINNLPKPRGAGNLPGFKYIYVDASGTKSHNYDPSKQQIQIAGSPRTSWEGVNAAADIIVKMTRYMPSPIFDNLVLKTSVGVFTAAEKLTIYPEYYNLANTHCGSSCAGQCDITCTFDGRKYEDIAGVGGQRAVVLEDNILCTPSDPYGGSENILAHEFTHTIHIHGISAMDQSDVYLAYLAAKSRQTWALSSYAMSNEQEYFAMAATVYLGVNDIQDNAGGMNMCSPSALCSGEIASRQHLHQMDTPLYNMLTYVFTNNRSQLLSGLTVCPPSHSIIG
;
A
#
# COMPACT_ATOMS: atom_id res chain seq x y z
N MET A 1 -44.35 -26.52 -30.14
CA MET A 1 -43.80 -26.93 -28.84
C MET A 1 -42.39 -27.47 -29.10
N MET A 2 -41.41 -26.57 -29.17
CA MET A 2 -40.01 -26.88 -29.50
C MET A 2 -39.15 -26.63 -28.27
N LEU A 3 -38.40 -27.66 -27.88
CA LEU A 3 -37.55 -27.74 -26.71
C LEU A 3 -36.18 -27.10 -27.05
N PHE A 4 -35.79 -26.04 -26.35
CA PHE A 4 -34.46 -25.44 -26.46
C PHE A 4 -33.50 -26.16 -25.51
N LEU A 5 -32.46 -26.79 -26.08
CA LEU A 5 -31.29 -27.30 -25.35
C LEU A 5 -30.35 -26.12 -25.04
N MET A 6 -30.12 -25.85 -23.75
CA MET A 6 -29.02 -25.00 -23.31
C MET A 6 -27.72 -25.80 -23.28
N PHE A 7 -26.74 -25.38 -24.08
CA PHE A 7 -25.34 -25.78 -23.92
C PHE A 7 -24.68 -24.82 -22.93
N ALA A 8 -24.25 -25.34 -21.78
CA ALA A 8 -23.31 -24.66 -20.89
C ALA A 8 -21.89 -24.92 -21.40
N SER A 9 -21.26 -23.90 -21.96
CA SER A 9 -19.83 -23.93 -22.30
C SER A 9 -19.01 -23.76 -21.02
N VAL A 10 -18.49 -24.86 -20.49
CA VAL A 10 -17.42 -24.84 -19.48
C VAL A 10 -16.15 -24.39 -20.18
N VAL A 11 -15.78 -23.12 -20.00
CA VAL A 11 -14.43 -22.64 -20.35
C VAL A 11 -13.54 -22.95 -19.16
N LEU A 12 -12.74 -24.02 -19.27
CA LEU A 12 -11.57 -24.20 -18.43
C LEU A 12 -10.59 -23.08 -18.77
N VAL A 13 -10.55 -22.04 -17.94
CA VAL A 13 -9.43 -21.09 -17.94
C VAL A 13 -8.28 -21.81 -17.24
N GLY A 14 -7.36 -22.37 -18.04
CA GLY A 14 -6.07 -22.79 -17.55
C GLY A 14 -5.36 -21.58 -16.98
N ALA A 15 -5.07 -21.61 -15.68
CA ALA A 15 -4.22 -20.63 -15.01
C ALA A 15 -2.80 -20.75 -15.60
N THR A 16 -2.54 -20.01 -16.67
CA THR A 16 -1.17 -19.75 -17.11
C THR A 16 -0.51 -18.95 -16.01
N HIS A 17 0.40 -19.60 -15.28
CA HIS A 17 1.27 -18.96 -14.31
C HIS A 17 1.94 -17.77 -15.02
N SER A 18 1.61 -16.55 -14.60
CA SER A 18 2.47 -15.41 -14.90
C SER A 18 3.81 -15.73 -14.25
N SER A 19 4.90 -15.52 -15.00
CA SER A 19 6.25 -15.53 -14.48
C SER A 19 6.31 -14.65 -13.24
N GLY A 20 6.27 -15.30 -12.07
CA GLY A 20 6.34 -14.61 -10.80
C GLY A 20 7.67 -13.90 -10.73
N ASP A 21 7.62 -12.57 -10.64
CA ASP A 21 8.79 -11.82 -10.23
C ASP A 21 9.37 -12.45 -8.98
N ASN A 22 10.69 -12.61 -8.98
CA ASN A 22 11.43 -13.35 -7.96
C ASN A 22 11.53 -12.56 -6.62
N PHE A 23 10.59 -11.66 -6.34
CA PHE A 23 10.50 -10.88 -5.10
C PHE A 23 10.22 -11.77 -3.88
N SER A 24 9.52 -12.90 -4.06
CA SER A 24 9.25 -13.87 -2.99
C SER A 24 10.51 -14.45 -2.33
N GLN A 25 11.66 -14.44 -3.01
CA GLN A 25 12.93 -14.93 -2.46
C GLN A 25 13.61 -13.96 -1.48
N ARG A 26 13.18 -12.70 -1.41
CA ARG A 26 13.76 -11.69 -0.51
C ARG A 26 12.93 -11.42 0.74
N PHE A 27 11.69 -11.91 0.77
CA PHE A 27 10.89 -11.88 1.99
C PHE A 27 11.33 -12.96 2.96
N SER A 28 11.46 -12.59 4.24
CA SER A 28 11.53 -13.59 5.31
C SER A 28 10.24 -14.41 5.28
N THR A 29 10.34 -15.70 4.97
CA THR A 29 9.22 -16.67 5.06
C THR A 29 9.24 -17.46 6.37
N TRP A 30 10.13 -17.04 7.30
CA TRP A 30 10.22 -17.64 8.62
C TRP A 30 8.91 -17.41 9.39
N ARG A 31 8.38 -18.49 9.96
CA ARG A 31 7.19 -18.42 10.82
C ARG A 31 7.55 -17.81 12.16
N LEU A 32 6.60 -17.07 12.73
CA LEU A 32 6.66 -16.64 14.12
C LEU A 32 6.70 -17.85 15.05
N SER A 33 7.39 -17.71 16.18
CA SER A 33 7.41 -18.76 17.22
C SER A 33 6.04 -18.84 17.92
N PRO A 34 5.70 -19.98 18.57
CA PRO A 34 4.52 -20.06 19.42
C PRO A 34 4.48 -18.97 20.51
N GLU A 35 5.64 -18.58 21.05
CA GLU A 35 5.80 -17.52 22.03
C GLU A 35 5.46 -16.14 21.45
N ASP A 36 5.87 -15.86 20.22
CA ASP A 36 5.51 -14.62 19.51
C ASP A 36 4.00 -14.54 19.29
N TYR A 37 3.36 -15.63 18.83
CA TYR A 37 1.91 -15.68 18.68
C TYR A 37 1.18 -15.50 20.02
N ALA A 38 1.70 -16.07 21.11
CA ALA A 38 1.14 -15.90 22.44
C ALA A 38 1.27 -14.46 22.95
N PHE A 39 2.42 -13.80 22.70
CA PHE A 39 2.61 -12.39 23.01
C PHE A 39 1.59 -11.51 22.28
N ILE A 40 1.43 -11.71 20.96
CA ILE A 40 0.51 -10.92 20.14
C ILE A 40 -0.94 -11.13 20.60
N ASN A 41 -1.34 -12.36 20.90
CA ASN A 41 -2.70 -12.65 21.38
C ASN A 41 -3.02 -12.01 22.74
N ASN A 42 -1.99 -11.69 23.53
CA ASN A 42 -2.14 -10.99 24.81
C ASN A 42 -2.13 -9.45 24.67
N LEU A 43 -1.89 -8.91 23.47
CA LEU A 43 -2.02 -7.47 23.24
C LEU A 43 -3.49 -7.03 23.34
N PRO A 44 -3.76 -5.81 23.82
CA PRO A 44 -5.10 -5.25 23.81
C PRO A 44 -5.69 -5.23 22.39
N LYS A 45 -6.92 -5.72 22.22
CA LYS A 45 -7.65 -5.65 20.94
C LYS A 45 -8.04 -4.19 20.62
N PRO A 46 -8.08 -3.74 19.35
CA PRO A 46 -7.80 -2.34 19.03
C PRO A 46 -8.96 -1.34 19.17
N ARG A 47 -8.54 -0.06 19.10
CA ARG A 47 -9.19 1.28 19.18
C ARG A 47 -9.64 1.83 20.53
N GLY A 48 -9.98 1.01 21.52
CA GLY A 48 -10.33 1.53 22.85
C GLY A 48 -9.14 1.76 23.80
N ALA A 49 -7.99 1.14 23.52
CA ALA A 49 -6.94 0.94 24.52
C ALA A 49 -5.77 1.94 24.50
N GLY A 50 -5.82 2.98 23.66
CA GLY A 50 -4.70 3.91 23.51
C GLY A 50 -3.46 3.26 22.89
N ASN A 51 -2.28 3.76 23.23
CA ASN A 51 -0.99 3.23 22.75
C ASN A 51 -0.79 1.78 23.22
N LEU A 52 -0.44 0.90 22.29
CA LEU A 52 -0.03 -0.47 22.57
C LEU A 52 1.29 -0.48 23.39
N PRO A 53 1.40 -1.34 24.41
CA PRO A 53 2.62 -1.43 25.21
C PRO A 53 3.85 -1.79 24.38
N GLY A 54 4.96 -1.07 24.58
CA GLY A 54 6.23 -1.31 23.89
C GLY A 54 6.35 -0.76 22.47
N PHE A 55 5.26 -0.24 21.90
CA PHE A 55 5.27 0.41 20.59
C PHE A 55 5.80 1.85 20.67
N LYS A 56 6.32 2.33 19.54
CA LYS A 56 6.80 3.71 19.34
C LYS A 56 5.74 4.50 18.60
N TYR A 57 5.60 5.78 18.92
CA TYR A 57 4.53 6.61 18.37
C TYR A 57 5.03 7.97 17.87
N ILE A 58 4.55 8.34 16.69
CA ILE A 58 4.59 9.69 16.14
C ILE A 58 3.18 10.06 15.69
N TYR A 59 2.77 11.29 15.96
CA TYR A 59 1.50 11.86 15.55
C TYR A 59 1.77 13.00 14.57
N VAL A 60 1.16 12.92 13.39
CA VAL A 60 1.32 13.89 12.30
C VAL A 60 0.03 14.68 12.16
N ASP A 61 0.08 16.01 12.34
CA ASP A 61 -1.06 16.88 12.10
C ASP A 61 -1.11 17.40 10.64
N ALA A 62 -2.21 18.06 10.26
CA ALA A 62 -2.43 18.55 8.90
C ALA A 62 -1.39 19.57 8.41
N SER A 63 -0.63 20.21 9.31
CA SER A 63 0.48 21.10 8.96
C SER A 63 1.77 20.36 8.63
N GLY A 64 1.80 19.04 8.88
CA GLY A 64 2.99 18.21 8.81
C GLY A 64 3.82 18.22 10.10
N THR A 65 3.31 18.82 11.19
CA THR A 65 4.02 18.82 12.46
C THR A 65 3.98 17.43 13.07
N LYS A 66 5.17 16.92 13.44
CA LYS A 66 5.36 15.64 14.12
C LYS A 66 5.42 15.85 15.63
N SER A 67 4.78 14.97 16.40
CA SER A 67 4.83 14.97 17.86
C SER A 67 4.85 13.55 18.41
N HIS A 68 5.45 13.34 19.59
CA HIS A 68 5.50 12.03 20.24
C HIS A 68 4.36 11.79 21.24
N ASN A 69 3.64 12.85 21.58
CA ASN A 69 2.49 12.81 22.48
C ASN A 69 1.23 13.12 21.68
N TYR A 70 0.18 12.34 21.94
CA TYR A 70 -1.13 12.63 21.37
C TYR A 70 -1.68 13.94 21.96
N ASP A 71 -2.13 14.83 21.08
CA ASP A 71 -2.79 16.07 21.45
C ASP A 71 -4.26 16.00 21.03
N PRO A 72 -5.21 15.82 21.97
CA PRO A 72 -6.62 15.69 21.65
C PRO A 72 -7.23 16.98 21.06
N SER A 73 -6.52 18.12 21.12
CA SER A 73 -6.96 19.36 20.47
C SER A 73 -6.59 19.42 18.98
N LYS A 74 -5.79 18.48 18.49
CA LYS A 74 -5.32 18.42 17.11
C LYS A 74 -5.91 17.24 16.35
N GLN A 75 -6.15 17.42 15.06
CA GLN A 75 -6.40 16.33 14.14
C GLN A 75 -5.06 15.71 13.73
N GLN A 76 -4.81 14.47 14.14
CA GLN A 76 -3.51 13.82 13.96
C GLN A 76 -3.63 12.38 13.48
N ILE A 77 -2.85 12.01 12.46
CA ILE A 77 -2.68 10.62 12.04
C ILE A 77 -1.64 9.98 12.95
N GLN A 78 -2.00 8.87 13.59
CA GLN A 78 -1.07 8.09 14.41
C GLN A 78 -0.19 7.19 13.53
N ILE A 79 1.11 7.28 13.74
CA ILE A 79 2.14 6.38 13.19
C ILE A 79 2.66 5.54 14.35
N ALA A 80 2.43 4.23 14.29
CA ALA A 80 2.92 3.27 15.28
C ALA A 80 4.10 2.49 14.70
N GLY A 81 5.16 2.30 15.48
CA GLY A 81 6.21 1.32 15.19
C GLY A 81 6.11 0.17 16.18
N SER A 82 6.18 -1.06 15.69
CA SER A 82 6.21 -2.24 16.56
C SER A 82 7.43 -2.24 17.49
N PRO A 83 7.42 -3.07 18.56
CA PRO A 83 8.47 -3.04 19.57
C PRO A 83 9.90 -3.11 19.03
N ARG A 84 10.15 -3.91 17.97
CA ARG A 84 11.49 -4.06 17.39
C ARG A 84 11.85 -3.06 16.28
N THR A 85 10.93 -2.20 15.83
CA THR A 85 11.31 -1.18 14.84
C THR A 85 12.31 -0.19 15.42
N SER A 86 13.14 0.40 14.58
CA SER A 86 13.96 1.54 14.96
C SER A 86 13.13 2.82 15.05
N TRP A 87 13.64 3.85 15.76
CA TRP A 87 13.06 5.20 15.66
C TRP A 87 13.26 5.80 14.27
N GLU A 88 14.28 5.36 13.53
CA GLU A 88 14.56 5.83 12.18
C GLU A 88 13.45 5.40 11.21
N GLY A 89 13.05 4.13 11.23
CA GLY A 89 11.94 3.61 10.43
C GLY A 89 10.61 4.32 10.74
N VAL A 90 10.31 4.57 12.01
CA VAL A 90 9.09 5.30 12.42
C VAL A 90 9.12 6.76 11.97
N ASN A 91 10.29 7.42 12.06
CA ASN A 91 10.45 8.78 11.55
C ASN A 91 10.33 8.86 10.03
N ALA A 92 10.93 7.91 9.31
CA ALA A 92 10.84 7.83 7.86
C ALA A 92 9.40 7.59 7.40
N ALA A 93 8.65 6.71 8.09
CA ALA A 93 7.21 6.54 7.85
C ALA A 93 6.44 7.85 8.07
N ALA A 94 6.71 8.56 9.17
CA ALA A 94 6.07 9.85 9.43
C ALA A 94 6.39 10.88 8.34
N ASP A 95 7.64 10.93 7.83
CA ASP A 95 8.03 11.83 6.75
C ASP A 95 7.33 11.49 5.42
N ILE A 96 7.14 10.19 5.12
CA ILE A 96 6.33 9.75 3.97
C ILE A 96 4.90 10.26 4.11
N ILE A 97 4.27 10.07 5.28
CA ILE A 97 2.89 10.53 5.51
C ILE A 97 2.76 12.05 5.43
N VAL A 98 3.71 12.81 5.99
CA VAL A 98 3.76 14.28 5.83
C VAL A 98 3.79 14.64 4.34
N LYS A 99 4.66 14.02 3.55
CA LYS A 99 4.79 14.32 2.11
C LYS A 99 3.55 13.95 1.30
N MET A 100 2.87 12.86 1.64
CA MET A 100 1.63 12.43 0.99
C MET A 100 0.43 13.31 1.35
N THR A 101 0.40 13.89 2.56
CA THR A 101 -0.79 14.59 3.08
C THR A 101 -0.68 16.11 3.12
N ARG A 102 0.53 16.70 3.04
CA ARG A 102 0.80 18.15 3.15
C ARG A 102 -0.09 19.06 2.28
N TYR A 103 -0.59 18.55 1.15
CA TYR A 103 -1.38 19.32 0.18
C TYR A 103 -2.77 18.76 -0.07
N MET A 104 -3.11 17.69 0.63
CA MET A 104 -4.40 17.00 0.53
C MET A 104 -5.54 17.93 0.99
N PRO A 105 -6.74 17.81 0.38
CA PRO A 105 -7.95 18.47 0.88
C PRO A 105 -8.22 18.13 2.35
N SER A 106 -8.49 19.15 3.19
CA SER A 106 -8.79 18.94 4.61
C SER A 106 -9.90 17.91 4.89
N PRO A 107 -11.01 17.84 4.12
CA PRO A 107 -12.02 16.81 4.35
C PRO A 107 -11.50 15.37 4.22
N ILE A 108 -10.53 15.13 3.32
CA ILE A 108 -9.90 13.81 3.16
C ILE A 108 -9.00 13.54 4.38
N PHE A 109 -8.21 14.54 4.79
CA PHE A 109 -7.34 14.42 5.97
C PHE A 109 -8.15 14.16 7.26
N ASP A 110 -9.26 14.89 7.47
CA ASP A 110 -10.13 14.73 8.62
C ASP A 110 -10.75 13.33 8.67
N ASN A 111 -11.17 12.80 7.51
CA ASN A 111 -11.64 11.42 7.39
C ASN A 111 -10.56 10.40 7.80
N LEU A 112 -9.31 10.61 7.37
CA LEU A 112 -8.18 9.74 7.73
C LEU A 112 -7.94 9.76 9.24
N VAL A 113 -7.86 10.94 9.87
CA VAL A 113 -7.61 11.05 11.32
C VAL A 113 -8.64 10.28 12.15
N LEU A 114 -9.92 10.33 11.76
CA LEU A 114 -10.99 9.64 12.48
C LEU A 114 -10.95 8.12 12.27
N LYS A 115 -10.59 7.69 11.06
CA LYS A 115 -10.83 6.32 10.60
C LYS A 115 -9.59 5.49 10.46
N THR A 116 -8.38 6.05 10.49
CA THR A 116 -7.18 5.34 10.06
C THR A 116 -5.95 5.58 10.93
N SER A 117 -4.89 4.82 10.66
CA SER A 117 -3.57 4.97 11.28
C SER A 117 -2.51 4.33 10.37
N VAL A 118 -1.24 4.43 10.76
CA VAL A 118 -0.11 3.79 10.07
C VAL A 118 0.65 2.91 11.05
N GLY A 119 1.20 1.81 10.55
CA GLY A 119 2.05 0.90 11.30
C GLY A 119 3.35 0.59 10.55
N VAL A 120 4.46 0.55 11.27
CA VAL A 120 5.74 0.03 10.80
C VAL A 120 6.01 -1.25 11.56
N PHE A 121 6.39 -2.33 10.85
CA PHE A 121 6.77 -3.59 11.47
C PHE A 121 8.12 -4.08 10.97
N THR A 122 8.75 -4.99 11.73
CA THR A 122 9.99 -5.65 11.31
C THR A 122 9.70 -7.03 10.71
N ALA A 123 10.61 -7.56 9.90
CA ALA A 123 10.51 -8.92 9.36
C ALA A 123 10.45 -10.01 10.45
N ALA A 124 10.87 -9.69 11.68
CA ALA A 124 10.80 -10.58 12.83
C ALA A 124 9.45 -10.54 13.57
N GLU A 125 8.66 -9.48 13.40
CA GLU A 125 7.37 -9.30 14.07
C GLU A 125 6.19 -9.51 13.13
N LYS A 126 6.39 -9.32 11.82
CA LYS A 126 5.37 -9.38 10.77
C LYS A 126 4.24 -8.37 10.98
N LEU A 127 3.34 -8.23 10.00
CA LEU A 127 2.19 -7.32 10.15
C LEU A 127 1.20 -7.76 11.23
N THR A 128 1.21 -9.05 11.58
CA THR A 128 0.30 -9.66 12.56
C THR A 128 0.57 -9.18 13.99
N ILE A 129 1.70 -8.49 14.24
CA ILE A 129 1.99 -7.78 15.49
C ILE A 129 0.93 -6.72 15.84
N TYR A 130 0.24 -6.18 14.83
CA TYR A 130 -0.90 -5.30 15.03
C TYR A 130 -2.15 -6.17 15.29
N PRO A 131 -2.81 -6.03 16.45
CA PRO A 131 -3.90 -6.92 16.87
C PRO A 131 -5.06 -7.04 15.86
N GLU A 132 -5.35 -5.98 15.10
CA GLU A 132 -6.34 -5.97 14.02
C GLU A 132 -6.03 -6.94 12.88
N TYR A 133 -4.77 -7.35 12.71
CA TYR A 133 -4.33 -8.28 11.67
C TYR A 133 -4.00 -9.67 12.19
N TYR A 134 -4.18 -9.94 13.49
CA TYR A 134 -3.81 -11.23 14.09
C TYR A 134 -4.55 -12.42 13.45
N ASN A 135 -5.78 -12.22 12.99
CA ASN A 135 -6.56 -13.26 12.30
C ASN A 135 -5.99 -13.67 10.94
N LEU A 136 -5.03 -12.91 10.39
CA LEU A 136 -4.35 -13.20 9.13
C LEU A 136 -3.09 -14.08 9.33
N ALA A 137 -2.75 -14.41 10.59
CA ALA A 137 -1.60 -15.22 10.93
C ALA A 137 -1.62 -16.60 10.25
N ASN A 138 -0.49 -17.00 9.68
CA ASN A 138 -0.37 -18.25 8.93
C ASN A 138 -0.50 -19.48 9.84
N THR A 139 -0.02 -19.39 11.08
CA THR A 139 -0.12 -20.46 12.10
C THR A 139 0.25 -21.85 11.54
N HIS A 140 -0.74 -22.72 11.34
CA HIS A 140 -0.64 -24.09 10.84
C HIS A 140 -0.83 -24.23 9.33
N CYS A 141 -1.24 -23.17 8.63
CA CYS A 141 -1.65 -23.21 7.23
C CYS A 141 -0.50 -23.40 6.23
N GLY A 142 0.74 -23.11 6.62
CA GLY A 142 1.90 -23.29 5.74
C GLY A 142 1.75 -22.56 4.41
N SER A 143 1.85 -23.27 3.29
CA SER A 143 1.65 -22.72 1.95
C SER A 143 0.20 -22.80 1.45
N SER A 144 -0.72 -23.40 2.21
CA SER A 144 -2.12 -23.57 1.78
C SER A 144 -2.86 -22.24 1.85
N CYS A 145 -3.58 -21.89 0.78
CA CYS A 145 -4.56 -20.79 0.73
C CYS A 145 -5.99 -21.32 0.51
N ALA A 146 -6.24 -22.58 0.89
CA ALA A 146 -7.53 -23.24 0.67
C ALA A 146 -8.27 -23.50 1.99
N GLY A 147 -9.60 -23.52 1.92
CA GLY A 147 -10.47 -23.79 3.07
C GLY A 147 -10.24 -22.77 4.19
N GLN A 148 -10.08 -23.24 5.43
CA GLN A 148 -9.85 -22.37 6.60
C GLN A 148 -8.56 -21.52 6.51
N CYS A 149 -7.67 -21.83 5.58
CA CYS A 149 -6.42 -21.11 5.38
C CYS A 149 -6.52 -19.96 4.36
N ASP A 150 -7.66 -19.79 3.69
CA ASP A 150 -7.84 -18.71 2.71
C ASP A 150 -7.58 -17.32 3.32
N ILE A 151 -8.00 -17.10 4.57
CA ILE A 151 -7.91 -15.85 5.31
C ILE A 151 -6.47 -15.40 5.55
N THR A 152 -5.52 -16.34 5.49
CA THR A 152 -4.08 -16.07 5.68
C THR A 152 -3.40 -15.59 4.40
N CYS A 153 -4.13 -15.56 3.29
CA CYS A 153 -3.61 -15.21 1.98
C CYS A 153 -4.29 -13.98 1.38
N THR A 154 -3.50 -13.21 0.64
CA THR A 154 -3.98 -12.15 -0.25
C THR A 154 -4.76 -12.74 -1.43
N PHE A 155 -5.49 -11.89 -2.14
CA PHE A 155 -6.29 -12.30 -3.31
C PHE A 155 -5.44 -12.94 -4.43
N ASP A 156 -4.14 -12.64 -4.48
CA ASP A 156 -3.17 -13.19 -5.44
C ASP A 156 -2.35 -14.36 -4.87
N GLY A 157 -2.70 -14.87 -3.68
CA GLY A 157 -2.15 -16.11 -3.12
C GLY A 157 -0.86 -15.96 -2.30
N ARG A 158 -0.42 -14.74 -2.00
CA ARG A 158 0.70 -14.49 -1.08
C ARG A 158 0.23 -14.58 0.37
N LYS A 159 1.13 -14.96 1.28
CA LYS A 159 0.81 -14.98 2.71
C LYS A 159 0.89 -13.58 3.30
N TYR A 160 -0.10 -13.18 4.10
CA TYR A 160 -0.07 -11.89 4.79
C TYR A 160 1.17 -11.71 5.69
N GLU A 161 1.69 -12.79 6.27
CA GLU A 161 2.93 -12.73 7.05
C GLU A 161 4.20 -12.59 6.18
N ASP A 162 4.12 -12.74 4.86
CA ASP A 162 5.26 -12.75 3.93
C ASP A 162 5.17 -11.63 2.87
N ILE A 163 4.46 -10.54 3.18
CA ILE A 163 4.38 -9.34 2.32
C ILE A 163 4.91 -8.09 3.04
N ALA A 164 5.26 -7.07 2.25
CA ALA A 164 5.90 -5.86 2.77
C ALA A 164 4.90 -4.87 3.33
N GLY A 165 3.61 -5.04 3.07
CA GLY A 165 2.61 -4.10 3.54
C GLY A 165 1.19 -4.56 3.23
N VAL A 166 0.24 -3.90 3.89
CA VAL A 166 -1.20 -4.03 3.68
C VAL A 166 -1.87 -2.69 3.94
N GLY A 167 -2.71 -2.29 3.00
CA GLY A 167 -3.64 -1.18 3.11
C GLY A 167 -4.94 -1.58 3.80
N GLY A 168 -5.60 -0.61 4.42
CA GLY A 168 -6.85 -0.85 5.13
C GLY A 168 -7.06 0.21 6.19
N GLN A 169 -7.62 -0.17 7.33
CA GLN A 169 -7.81 0.79 8.41
C GLN A 169 -6.47 1.24 9.03
N ARG A 170 -5.47 0.36 9.07
CA ARG A 170 -4.08 0.72 9.34
C ARG A 170 -3.22 0.38 8.13
N ALA A 171 -2.69 1.36 7.41
CA ALA A 171 -1.64 1.08 6.44
C ALA A 171 -0.42 0.55 7.20
N VAL A 172 -0.01 -0.69 6.95
CA VAL A 172 1.16 -1.29 7.58
C VAL A 172 2.24 -1.53 6.55
N VAL A 173 3.50 -1.37 6.95
CA VAL A 173 4.65 -1.55 6.07
C VAL A 173 5.87 -2.09 6.82
N LEU A 174 6.68 -2.86 6.12
CA LEU A 174 7.96 -3.39 6.56
C LEU A 174 9.00 -2.27 6.65
N GLU A 175 9.68 -2.18 7.80
CA GLU A 175 10.73 -1.19 8.05
C GLU A 175 11.85 -1.24 6.99
N ASP A 176 12.27 -2.44 6.58
CA ASP A 176 13.30 -2.62 5.57
C ASP A 176 12.96 -1.95 4.24
N ASN A 177 11.67 -1.90 3.86
CA ASN A 177 11.24 -1.21 2.65
C ASN A 177 11.27 0.32 2.81
N ILE A 178 10.79 0.84 3.94
CA ILE A 178 10.82 2.29 4.19
C ILE A 178 12.26 2.82 4.21
N LEU A 179 13.18 2.03 4.77
CA LEU A 179 14.59 2.40 4.88
C LEU A 179 15.42 1.96 3.69
N CYS A 180 14.87 1.22 2.74
CA CYS A 180 15.61 0.59 1.64
C CYS A 180 16.86 -0.13 2.14
N THR A 181 16.74 -0.95 3.18
CA THR A 181 17.88 -1.75 3.64
C THR A 181 18.22 -2.82 2.59
N PRO A 182 19.38 -3.50 2.68
CA PRO A 182 19.65 -4.66 1.83
C PRO A 182 18.61 -5.80 1.95
N SER A 183 17.79 -5.79 3.01
CA SER A 183 16.69 -6.75 3.21
C SER A 183 15.36 -6.27 2.63
N ASP A 184 15.32 -5.09 1.98
CA ASP A 184 14.13 -4.64 1.26
C ASP A 184 13.78 -5.63 0.15
N PRO A 185 12.60 -6.26 0.23
CA PRO A 185 12.16 -7.22 -0.77
C PRO A 185 12.01 -6.60 -2.16
N TYR A 186 11.78 -5.28 -2.25
CA TYR A 186 11.68 -4.54 -3.51
C TYR A 186 13.00 -3.89 -3.93
N GLY A 187 14.09 -4.07 -3.17
CA GLY A 187 15.42 -3.59 -3.51
C GLY A 187 15.50 -2.07 -3.78
N GLY A 188 14.67 -1.28 -3.10
CA GLY A 188 14.60 0.16 -3.28
C GLY A 188 14.00 0.60 -4.61
N SER A 189 13.12 -0.21 -5.20
CA SER A 189 12.41 0.12 -6.46
C SER A 189 10.96 0.56 -6.28
N GLU A 190 10.39 0.42 -5.08
CA GLU A 190 9.03 0.91 -4.77
C GLU A 190 8.89 1.31 -3.30
N ASN A 191 8.21 2.43 -3.06
CA ASN A 191 7.80 2.83 -1.71
C ASN A 191 6.45 2.19 -1.36
N ILE A 192 6.48 1.07 -0.65
CA ILE A 192 5.27 0.29 -0.34
C ILE A 192 4.34 1.06 0.60
N LEU A 193 4.86 1.89 1.52
CA LEU A 193 3.99 2.70 2.36
C LEU A 193 3.14 3.67 1.53
N ALA A 194 3.67 4.24 0.45
CA ALA A 194 2.90 5.10 -0.44
C ALA A 194 1.76 4.33 -1.12
N HIS A 195 2.01 3.09 -1.51
CA HIS A 195 0.98 2.18 -2.05
C HIS A 195 -0.10 1.88 -0.99
N GLU A 196 0.28 1.34 0.17
CA GLU A 196 -0.67 0.89 1.19
C GLU A 196 -1.46 2.04 1.84
N PHE A 197 -0.83 3.19 1.98
CA PHE A 197 -1.53 4.38 2.47
C PHE A 197 -2.48 4.94 1.40
N THR A 198 -2.23 4.72 0.11
CA THR A 198 -3.19 5.07 -0.94
C THR A 198 -4.44 4.19 -0.89
N HIS A 199 -4.31 2.88 -0.64
CA HIS A 199 -5.47 2.02 -0.34
C HIS A 199 -6.28 2.57 0.84
N THR A 200 -5.58 3.02 1.90
CA THR A 200 -6.20 3.63 3.08
C THR A 200 -6.95 4.93 2.75
N ILE A 201 -6.37 5.79 1.91
CA ILE A 201 -7.01 7.01 1.39
C ILE A 201 -8.24 6.66 0.56
N HIS A 202 -8.13 5.68 -0.33
CA HIS A 202 -9.22 5.26 -1.20
C HIS A 202 -10.42 4.75 -0.41
N ILE A 203 -10.19 3.85 0.56
CA ILE A 203 -11.27 3.19 1.30
C ILE A 203 -11.86 4.11 2.37
N HIS A 204 -11.04 4.91 3.06
CA HIS A 204 -11.46 5.63 4.26
C HIS A 204 -11.39 7.16 4.15
N GLY A 205 -10.55 7.70 3.27
CA GLY A 205 -10.28 9.14 3.15
C GLY A 205 -11.23 9.86 2.18
N ILE A 206 -11.36 9.35 0.96
CA ILE A 206 -12.16 10.00 -0.09
C ILE A 206 -13.65 9.67 0.02
N SER A 207 -14.51 10.42 -0.70
CA SER A 207 -15.95 10.22 -0.64
C SER A 207 -16.39 8.98 -1.44
N ALA A 208 -17.59 8.47 -1.17
CA ALA A 208 -18.18 7.38 -1.98
C ALA A 208 -18.36 7.78 -3.46
N MET A 209 -18.54 9.07 -3.75
CA MET A 209 -18.60 9.57 -5.12
C MET A 209 -17.23 9.46 -5.78
N ASP A 210 -16.16 9.88 -5.10
CA ASP A 210 -14.80 9.76 -5.63
C ASP A 210 -14.38 8.29 -5.81
N GLN A 211 -14.77 7.39 -4.90
CA GLN A 211 -14.57 5.94 -5.06
C GLN A 211 -15.27 5.40 -6.31
N SER A 212 -16.50 5.85 -6.57
CA SER A 212 -17.23 5.48 -7.79
C SER A 212 -16.53 6.01 -9.04
N ASP A 213 -15.98 7.21 -8.99
CA ASP A 213 -15.24 7.78 -10.12
C ASP A 213 -13.96 6.98 -10.40
N VAL A 214 -13.21 6.57 -9.37
CA VAL A 214 -12.05 5.67 -9.50
C VAL A 214 -12.45 4.35 -10.15
N TYR A 215 -13.56 3.75 -9.72
CA TYR A 215 -14.07 2.51 -10.31
C TYR A 215 -14.45 2.67 -11.79
N LEU A 216 -15.10 3.77 -12.15
CA LEU A 216 -15.45 4.05 -13.56
C LEU A 216 -14.20 4.28 -14.42
N ALA A 217 -13.17 4.96 -13.89
CA ALA A 217 -11.89 5.13 -14.55
C ALA A 217 -11.20 3.77 -14.77
N TYR A 218 -11.19 2.89 -13.77
CA TYR A 218 -10.66 1.53 -13.88
C TYR A 218 -11.35 0.73 -14.99
N LEU A 219 -12.69 0.72 -15.03
CA LEU A 219 -13.45 0.02 -16.06
C LEU A 219 -13.11 0.54 -17.47
N ALA A 220 -12.99 1.87 -17.62
CA ALA A 220 -12.61 2.48 -18.89
C ALA A 220 -11.18 2.11 -19.30
N ALA A 221 -10.22 2.18 -18.38
CA ALA A 221 -8.82 1.81 -18.61
C ALA A 221 -8.69 0.33 -19.01
N LYS A 222 -9.40 -0.57 -18.32
CA LYS A 222 -9.44 -2.00 -18.64
C LYS A 222 -10.06 -2.28 -20.00
N SER A 223 -11.18 -1.62 -20.33
CA SER A 223 -11.84 -1.76 -21.63
C SER A 223 -10.97 -1.26 -22.79
N ARG A 224 -10.17 -0.21 -22.57
CA ARG A 224 -9.29 0.38 -23.58
C ARG A 224 -7.90 -0.24 -23.61
N GLN A 225 -7.59 -1.12 -22.65
CA GLN A 225 -6.25 -1.66 -22.44
C GLN A 225 -5.21 -0.53 -22.31
N THR A 226 -5.59 0.56 -21.63
CA THR A 226 -4.71 1.71 -21.39
C THR A 226 -3.45 1.27 -20.63
N TRP A 227 -3.63 0.35 -19.68
CA TRP A 227 -2.57 -0.30 -18.91
C TRP A 227 -2.41 -1.73 -19.42
N ALA A 228 -1.21 -2.31 -19.25
CA ALA A 228 -1.01 -3.73 -19.53
C ALA A 228 -1.94 -4.57 -18.65
N LEU A 229 -2.83 -5.37 -19.26
CA LEU A 229 -3.87 -6.11 -18.53
C LEU A 229 -3.33 -7.19 -17.57
N SER A 230 -2.11 -7.66 -17.80
CA SER A 230 -1.42 -8.61 -16.94
C SER A 230 -0.73 -7.96 -15.74
N SER A 231 -0.71 -6.63 -15.66
CA SER A 231 -0.06 -5.90 -14.57
C SER A 231 -0.83 -6.05 -13.27
N TYR A 232 -0.10 -5.91 -12.16
CA TYR A 232 -0.70 -5.91 -10.82
C TYR A 232 -1.75 -4.79 -10.68
N ALA A 233 -1.48 -3.60 -11.21
CA ALA A 233 -2.42 -2.48 -11.26
C ALA A 233 -3.77 -2.84 -11.89
N MET A 234 -3.83 -3.82 -12.82
CA MET A 234 -5.07 -4.22 -13.48
C MET A 234 -5.84 -5.33 -12.75
N SER A 235 -5.35 -5.82 -11.62
CA SER A 235 -5.98 -6.90 -10.85
C SER A 235 -7.36 -6.51 -10.33
N ASN A 236 -7.50 -5.29 -9.78
CA ASN A 236 -8.76 -4.70 -9.33
C ASN A 236 -8.65 -3.16 -9.30
N GLU A 237 -9.74 -2.46 -9.00
CA GLU A 237 -9.80 -1.00 -8.98
C GLU A 237 -8.96 -0.36 -7.87
N GLN A 238 -8.76 -1.06 -6.75
CA GLN A 238 -7.97 -0.54 -5.63
C GLN A 238 -6.49 -0.56 -6.00
N GLU A 239 -6.01 -1.66 -6.58
CA GLU A 239 -4.63 -1.76 -7.07
C GLU A 239 -4.37 -0.77 -8.19
N TYR A 240 -5.33 -0.57 -9.09
CA TYR A 240 -5.24 0.46 -10.13
C TYR A 240 -4.97 1.85 -9.54
N PHE A 241 -5.75 2.24 -8.53
CA PHE A 241 -5.59 3.54 -7.89
C PHE A 241 -4.30 3.66 -7.07
N ALA A 242 -3.96 2.63 -6.29
CA ALA A 242 -2.77 2.60 -5.46
C ALA A 242 -1.47 2.62 -6.29
N MET A 243 -1.39 1.80 -7.35
CA MET A 243 -0.26 1.79 -8.28
C MET A 243 -0.14 3.11 -9.03
N ALA A 244 -1.25 3.70 -9.47
CA ALA A 244 -1.20 5.00 -10.11
C ALA A 244 -0.70 6.11 -9.18
N ALA A 245 -1.01 6.03 -7.89
CA ALA A 245 -0.47 6.97 -6.91
C ALA A 245 1.05 6.83 -6.74
N THR A 246 1.61 5.61 -6.72
CA THR A 246 3.08 5.44 -6.65
C THR A 246 3.77 6.02 -7.88
N VAL A 247 3.18 5.86 -9.07
CA VAL A 247 3.64 6.52 -10.31
C VAL A 247 3.51 8.05 -10.21
N TYR A 248 2.37 8.56 -9.76
CA TYR A 248 2.09 10.00 -9.62
C TYR A 248 3.02 10.71 -8.63
N LEU A 249 3.43 10.01 -7.58
CA LEU A 249 4.39 10.48 -6.57
C LEU A 249 5.84 10.25 -6.98
N GLY A 250 6.10 9.52 -8.08
CA GLY A 250 7.44 9.22 -8.58
C GLY A 250 8.21 8.24 -7.69
N VAL A 251 7.51 7.25 -7.10
CA VAL A 251 8.08 6.29 -6.14
C VAL A 251 7.87 4.83 -6.53
N ASN A 252 7.81 4.55 -7.82
CA ASN A 252 7.75 3.20 -8.36
C ASN A 252 8.54 3.11 -9.69
N ASP A 253 9.59 2.30 -9.63
CA ASP A 253 10.52 2.01 -10.74
C ASP A 253 10.30 0.59 -11.33
N ILE A 254 9.23 -0.09 -10.92
CA ILE A 254 8.88 -1.45 -11.36
C ILE A 254 7.88 -1.35 -12.52
N GLN A 255 8.31 -1.69 -13.72
CA GLN A 255 7.46 -1.56 -14.92
C GLN A 255 6.23 -2.48 -14.88
N ASP A 256 6.44 -3.74 -14.49
CA ASP A 256 5.45 -4.80 -14.66
C ASP A 256 4.24 -4.64 -13.74
N ASN A 257 4.44 -4.10 -12.54
CA ASN A 257 3.34 -3.89 -11.59
C ASN A 257 2.50 -2.65 -11.94
N ALA A 258 3.11 -1.61 -12.53
CA ALA A 258 2.48 -0.34 -12.89
C ALA A 258 1.92 -0.32 -14.32
N GLY A 259 1.88 -1.47 -15.00
CA GLY A 259 1.27 -1.59 -16.33
C GLY A 259 1.87 -0.67 -17.39
N GLY A 260 3.13 -0.27 -17.22
CA GLY A 260 3.86 0.65 -18.08
C GLY A 260 3.67 2.15 -17.78
N MET A 261 2.88 2.54 -16.79
CA MET A 261 2.59 3.96 -16.53
C MET A 261 3.76 4.75 -15.94
N ASN A 262 4.78 4.08 -15.42
CA ASN A 262 6.06 4.67 -15.05
C ASN A 262 7.05 4.73 -16.22
N MET A 263 6.69 4.29 -17.44
CA MET A 263 7.56 4.24 -18.60
C MET A 263 7.23 5.36 -19.59
N CYS A 264 7.96 6.48 -19.51
CA CYS A 264 7.78 7.61 -20.42
C CYS A 264 8.27 7.34 -21.85
N SER A 265 8.95 6.22 -22.08
CA SER A 265 9.27 5.67 -23.40
C SER A 265 9.37 4.14 -23.33
N PRO A 266 9.38 3.40 -24.45
CA PRO A 266 9.41 1.94 -24.43
C PRO A 266 10.57 1.28 -23.67
N SER A 267 11.64 2.03 -23.37
CA SER A 267 12.82 1.50 -22.68
C SER A 267 13.37 2.45 -21.62
N ALA A 268 12.59 3.43 -21.17
CA ALA A 268 13.03 4.34 -20.11
C ALA A 268 11.89 4.69 -19.15
N LEU A 269 12.20 4.58 -17.85
CA LEU A 269 11.40 5.13 -16.78
C LEU A 269 11.23 6.64 -16.97
N CYS A 270 10.12 7.15 -16.48
CA CYS A 270 9.90 8.58 -16.34
C CYS A 270 10.96 9.21 -15.44
N SER A 271 11.47 10.39 -15.84
CA SER A 271 12.51 11.11 -15.12
C SER A 271 11.97 11.88 -13.90
N GLY A 272 11.39 11.14 -12.96
CA GLY A 272 10.83 11.64 -11.71
C GLY A 272 9.39 12.13 -11.78
N GLU A 273 8.93 12.69 -10.67
CA GLU A 273 7.52 12.97 -10.38
C GLU A 273 6.78 13.75 -11.49
N ILE A 274 7.36 14.82 -12.03
CA ILE A 274 6.71 15.61 -13.10
C ILE A 274 6.53 14.80 -14.39
N ALA A 275 7.56 14.06 -14.80
CA ALA A 275 7.50 13.27 -16.03
C ALA A 275 6.45 12.17 -15.89
N SER A 276 6.42 11.47 -14.75
CA SER A 276 5.41 10.45 -14.45
C SER A 276 4.00 11.02 -14.45
N ARG A 277 3.79 12.18 -13.82
CA ARG A 277 2.51 12.90 -13.83
C ARG A 277 2.07 13.30 -15.24
N GLN A 278 2.98 13.80 -16.07
CA GLN A 278 2.67 14.17 -17.45
C GLN A 278 2.29 12.94 -18.29
N HIS A 279 3.00 11.82 -18.11
CA HIS A 279 2.69 10.57 -18.79
C HIS A 279 1.32 10.02 -18.35
N LEU A 280 1.05 9.96 -17.05
CA LEU A 280 -0.26 9.60 -16.52
C LEU A 280 -1.37 10.48 -17.07
N HIS A 281 -1.17 11.81 -17.13
CA HIS A 281 -2.15 12.71 -17.72
C HIS A 281 -2.44 12.41 -19.19
N GLN A 282 -1.42 12.03 -19.97
CA GLN A 282 -1.56 11.69 -21.39
C GLN A 282 -2.26 10.35 -21.61
N MET A 283 -1.94 9.35 -20.78
CA MET A 283 -2.44 7.98 -20.95
C MET A 283 -3.79 7.77 -20.27
N ASP A 284 -4.00 8.38 -19.11
CA ASP A 284 -5.15 8.15 -18.23
C ASP A 284 -5.57 9.43 -17.49
N THR A 285 -6.06 10.41 -18.27
CA THR A 285 -6.46 11.72 -17.76
C THR A 285 -7.48 11.67 -16.60
N PRO A 286 -8.54 10.82 -16.62
CA PRO A 286 -9.48 10.76 -15.50
C PRO A 286 -8.80 10.40 -14.18
N LEU A 287 -7.94 9.37 -14.18
CA LEU A 287 -7.19 8.95 -13.01
C LEU A 287 -6.20 10.02 -12.55
N TYR A 288 -5.48 10.64 -13.48
CA TYR A 288 -4.58 11.75 -13.17
C TYR A 288 -5.30 12.90 -12.44
N ASN A 289 -6.52 13.24 -12.87
CA ASN A 289 -7.30 14.30 -12.25
C ASN A 289 -7.67 13.94 -10.81
N MET A 290 -8.06 12.68 -10.55
CA MET A 290 -8.37 12.19 -9.20
C MET A 290 -7.14 12.25 -8.29
N LEU A 291 -5.98 11.79 -8.77
CA LEU A 291 -4.72 11.83 -8.01
C LEU A 291 -4.30 13.28 -7.72
N THR A 292 -4.51 14.19 -8.68
CA THR A 292 -4.24 15.62 -8.50
C THR A 292 -5.17 16.25 -7.47
N TYR A 293 -6.45 15.89 -7.45
CA TYR A 293 -7.37 16.29 -6.39
C TYR A 293 -6.91 15.76 -5.02
N VAL A 294 -6.65 14.45 -4.92
CA VAL A 294 -6.33 13.77 -3.66
C VAL A 294 -5.03 14.27 -3.05
N PHE A 295 -3.94 14.30 -3.82
CA PHE A 295 -2.61 14.57 -3.27
C PHE A 295 -2.22 16.04 -3.29
N THR A 296 -2.83 16.86 -4.16
CA THR A 296 -2.43 18.27 -4.31
C THR A 296 -3.58 19.26 -4.22
N ASN A 297 -4.82 18.80 -4.00
CA ASN A 297 -6.02 19.64 -4.03
C ASN A 297 -6.09 20.46 -5.32
N ASN A 298 -6.00 19.77 -6.47
CA ASN A 298 -6.08 20.35 -7.82
C ASN A 298 -4.91 21.30 -8.20
N ARG A 299 -3.74 21.17 -7.56
CA ARG A 299 -2.55 22.00 -7.79
C ARG A 299 -1.40 21.16 -8.35
N SER A 300 -1.50 20.80 -9.62
CA SER A 300 -0.60 19.84 -10.30
C SER A 300 0.89 20.19 -10.28
N GLN A 301 1.24 21.46 -10.07
CA GLN A 301 2.61 21.96 -9.94
C GLN A 301 3.27 21.64 -8.60
N LEU A 302 2.50 21.24 -7.59
CA LEU A 302 3.02 20.93 -6.27
C LEU A 302 3.62 19.52 -6.23
N LEU A 303 4.93 19.46 -5.99
CA LEU A 303 5.67 18.23 -5.81
C LEU A 303 5.53 17.70 -4.39
N SER A 304 5.39 16.38 -4.27
CA SER A 304 5.44 15.68 -3.00
C SER A 304 6.83 15.80 -2.36
N GLY A 305 7.88 15.72 -3.20
CA GLY A 305 9.27 15.55 -2.74
C GLY A 305 9.52 14.18 -2.10
N LEU A 306 8.63 13.22 -2.36
CA LEU A 306 8.80 11.83 -1.99
C LEU A 306 9.84 11.19 -2.93
N THR A 307 10.54 10.21 -2.39
CA THR A 307 11.54 9.42 -3.12
C THR A 307 11.27 7.96 -2.78
N VAL A 308 11.71 7.04 -3.63
CA VAL A 308 11.58 5.61 -3.34
C VAL A 308 12.25 5.29 -2.00
N CYS A 309 13.52 5.68 -1.88
CA CYS A 309 14.33 5.54 -0.68
C CYS A 309 14.60 6.88 0.02
N PRO A 310 14.69 6.93 1.36
CA PRO A 310 15.11 8.12 2.08
C PRO A 310 16.53 8.55 1.67
N PRO A 311 16.84 9.86 1.62
CA PRO A 311 18.15 10.37 1.18
C PRO A 311 19.37 9.87 1.98
N SER A 312 19.17 9.40 3.21
CA SER A 312 20.22 8.86 4.09
C SER A 312 20.53 7.37 3.86
N HIS A 313 19.75 6.68 3.03
CA HIS A 313 19.85 5.24 2.77
C HIS A 313 19.92 4.95 1.27
N SER A 314 20.83 5.62 0.57
CA SER A 314 21.24 5.14 -0.75
C SER A 314 21.80 3.72 -0.57
N ILE A 315 21.17 2.72 -1.18
CA ILE A 315 21.74 1.38 -1.28
C ILE A 315 23.06 1.54 -2.05
N ILE A 316 24.16 1.59 -1.30
CA ILE A 316 25.49 1.42 -1.88
C ILE A 316 25.52 -0.04 -2.33
N GLY A 317 25.32 -0.25 -3.63
CA GLY A 317 25.67 -1.47 -4.32
C GLY A 317 27.18 -1.67 -4.35
#